data_AF-A0A1X0R0A5-F1
#
_entry.id   AF-A0A1X0R0A5-F1
#
_cell.length_a   1.000
_cell.length_b   1.000
_cell.length_c   1.000
_cell.angle_alpha   90.00
_cell.angle_beta   90.00
_cell.angle_gamma   90.00
#
_symmetry.space_group_name_H-M   'P 1'
#
loop_
_entity.id
_entity.type
_entity.pdbx_description
1 polymer ?
#
loop_
_entity_poly.entity_id
_entity_poly.type
_entity_poly.pdbx_seq_one_letter_code
_entity_poly.pdbx_strand_id
1 'polypeptide(L)'
;MWHGKSAISGPSDKLCLTRWDKTKPIGYTNAVCMTRIEANEHDSLPESTDLEKHYGKEICDRVNERFRQVEVQKRTWETVL
;
A
#
# COMPACT_ATOMS: atom_id res chain seq x y z
N MET A 1 -5.83 -12.99 -26.39
CA MET A 1 -5.18 -11.70 -26.04
C MET A 1 -4.43 -11.88 -24.73
N TRP A 2 -3.14 -11.57 -24.69
CA TRP A 2 -2.35 -11.68 -23.46
C TRP A 2 -2.69 -10.46 -22.59
N HIS A 3 -3.58 -10.65 -21.61
CA HIS A 3 -4.18 -9.60 -20.74
C HIS A 3 -3.16 -8.87 -19.84
N GLY A 4 -2.18 -8.20 -20.45
CA GLY A 4 -1.08 -7.55 -19.73
C GLY A 4 -0.12 -8.52 -19.05
N LYS A 5 -0.04 -9.76 -19.55
CA LYS A 5 0.89 -10.81 -19.09
C LYS A 5 2.02 -10.94 -20.11
N SER A 6 3.25 -11.03 -19.63
CA SER A 6 4.42 -11.26 -20.48
C SER A 6 4.29 -12.65 -21.12
N ALA A 7 4.56 -12.74 -22.42
CA ALA A 7 4.51 -14.01 -23.14
C ALA A 7 5.60 -15.00 -22.72
N ILE A 8 6.64 -14.50 -22.05
CA ILE A 8 7.83 -15.26 -21.66
C ILE A 8 7.88 -15.45 -20.14
N SER A 9 7.62 -14.39 -19.37
CA SER A 9 7.74 -14.42 -17.91
C SER A 9 6.42 -14.57 -17.16
N GLY A 10 5.26 -14.34 -17.80
CA GLY A 10 3.94 -14.46 -17.16
C GLY A 10 3.49 -13.16 -16.46
N PRO A 11 3.95 -12.83 -15.24
CA PRO A 11 3.61 -11.57 -14.59
C PRO A 11 4.28 -10.38 -15.29
N SER A 12 3.50 -9.34 -15.55
CA SER A 12 4.06 -8.02 -15.80
C SER A 12 4.25 -7.37 -14.43
N ASP A 13 5.49 -6.99 -14.15
CA ASP A 13 5.96 -6.38 -12.90
C ASP A 13 5.41 -4.94 -12.76
N LYS A 14 4.08 -4.84 -12.74
CA LYS A 14 3.36 -3.57 -12.66
C LYS A 14 3.12 -3.28 -11.19
N LEU A 15 3.57 -2.11 -10.78
CA LEU A 15 3.19 -1.52 -9.50
C LEU A 15 1.69 -1.24 -9.48
N CYS A 16 1.08 -1.43 -8.32
CA CYS A 16 -0.31 -1.16 -8.07
C CYS A 16 -0.49 -0.54 -6.68
N LEU A 17 -1.56 0.23 -6.54
CA LEU A 17 -1.96 0.81 -5.26
C LEU A 17 -2.94 -0.15 -4.59
N THR A 18 -2.60 -0.60 -3.38
CA THR A 18 -3.49 -1.38 -2.52
C THR A 18 -3.65 -0.71 -1.16
N ARG A 19 -4.63 -1.17 -0.37
CA ARG A 19 -4.85 -0.70 0.99
C ARG A 19 -3.79 -1.28 1.90
N TRP A 20 -3.25 -0.48 2.81
CA TRP A 20 -2.30 -0.97 3.82
C TRP A 20 -3.01 -1.68 4.97
N ASP A 21 -4.10 -1.09 5.45
CA ASP A 21 -4.99 -1.65 6.44
C ASP A 21 -6.35 -1.89 5.77
N LYS A 22 -6.74 -3.17 5.69
CA LYS A 22 -7.98 -3.60 5.02
C LYS A 22 -9.24 -3.18 5.76
N THR A 23 -9.12 -2.95 7.07
CA THR A 23 -10.25 -2.50 7.90
C THR A 23 -10.61 -1.05 7.63
N LYS A 24 -9.71 -0.29 6.98
CA LYS A 24 -9.87 1.14 6.70
C LYS A 24 -10.19 1.39 5.22
N PRO A 25 -10.93 2.47 4.91
CA PRO A 25 -11.19 2.84 3.52
C PRO A 25 -9.89 3.22 2.80
N ILE A 26 -9.90 3.12 1.47
CA ILE A 26 -8.77 3.58 0.66
C ILE A 26 -8.67 5.11 0.75
N GLY A 27 -7.47 5.62 0.98
CA GLY A 27 -7.23 7.05 1.13
C GLY A 27 -5.75 7.36 1.19
N TYR A 28 -5.41 8.65 1.24
CA TYR A 28 -4.02 9.12 1.19
C TYR A 28 -3.13 8.62 2.34
N THR A 29 -3.74 8.23 3.47
CA THR A 29 -3.07 7.69 4.66
C THR A 29 -3.31 6.19 4.85
N ASN A 30 -3.83 5.50 3.84
CA ASN A 30 -4.07 4.07 3.87
C ASN A 30 -3.82 3.38 2.51
N ALA A 31 -3.16 4.05 1.58
CA ALA A 31 -2.82 3.51 0.27
C ALA A 31 -1.30 3.33 0.17
N VAL A 32 -0.87 2.13 -0.19
CA VAL A 32 0.54 1.77 -0.42
C VAL A 32 0.74 1.29 -1.84
N CYS A 33 1.93 1.57 -2.38
CA CYS A 33 2.34 1.10 -3.70
C CYS A 33 3.15 -0.18 -3.53
N MET A 34 2.71 -1.25 -4.18
CA MET A 34 3.31 -2.58 -4.13
C MET A 34 3.33 -3.19 -5.53
N THR A 35 4.21 -4.15 -5.80
CA THR A 35 4.09 -4.97 -7.00
C THR A 35 2.76 -5.74 -6.98
N ARG A 36 2.24 -6.10 -8.15
CA ARG A 36 0.99 -6.87 -8.22
C ARG A 36 1.04 -8.19 -7.44
N ILE A 37 2.22 -8.82 -7.35
CA ILE A 37 2.40 -10.06 -6.60
C ILE A 37 2.28 -9.78 -5.09
N GLU A 38 3.04 -8.81 -4.59
CA GLU A 38 2.99 -8.38 -3.18
C GLU A 38 1.59 -7.89 -2.78
N ALA A 39 0.90 -7.15 -3.65
CA ALA A 39 -0.45 -6.69 -3.36
C ALA A 39 -1.45 -7.84 -3.25
N ASN A 40 -1.33 -8.88 -4.10
CA ASN A 40 -2.17 -10.07 -3.99
C ASN A 40 -1.86 -10.87 -2.72
N GLU A 41 -0.58 -10.99 -2.35
CA GLU A 41 -0.17 -11.63 -1.10
C GLU A 41 -0.69 -10.86 0.11
N HIS A 42 -0.54 -9.53 0.10
CA HIS A 42 -1.08 -8.63 1.12
C HIS A 42 -2.60 -8.78 1.22
N ASP A 43 -3.32 -8.74 0.10
CA ASP A 43 -4.78 -8.90 0.04
C ASP A 43 -5.25 -10.28 0.50
N SER A 44 -4.39 -11.31 0.41
CA SER A 44 -4.69 -12.66 0.91
C SER A 44 -4.53 -12.81 2.43
N LEU A 45 -3.89 -11.86 3.11
CA LEU A 45 -3.74 -11.90 4.58
C LEU A 45 -5.10 -11.80 5.30
N PRO A 46 -5.31 -12.46 6.45
CA PRO A 46 -6.47 -12.18 7.29
C PRO A 46 -6.56 -10.71 7.73
N GLU A 47 -7.77 -10.17 7.92
CA GLU A 47 -7.95 -8.80 8.44
C GLU A 47 -7.38 -8.62 9.86
N SER A 48 -7.28 -9.71 10.62
CA SER A 48 -6.69 -9.73 11.97
C SER A 48 -5.16 -9.90 11.97
N THR A 49 -4.51 -9.84 10.81
CA THR A 49 -3.06 -10.00 10.73
C THR A 49 -2.35 -8.79 11.32
N ASP A 50 -1.47 -9.07 12.29
CA ASP A 50 -0.53 -8.10 12.80
C ASP A 50 0.50 -7.76 11.71
N LEU A 51 0.33 -6.60 11.09
CA LEU A 51 1.20 -6.10 10.02
C LEU A 51 2.62 -5.84 10.52
N GLU A 52 2.80 -5.44 11.78
CA GLU A 52 4.12 -5.20 12.37
C GLU A 52 4.89 -6.51 12.54
N LYS A 53 4.20 -7.58 12.94
CA LYS A 53 4.79 -8.91 13.00
C LYS A 53 5.05 -9.52 11.62
N HIS A 54 4.20 -9.22 10.63
CA HIS A 54 4.31 -9.79 9.29
C HIS A 54 5.37 -9.11 8.41
N TYR A 55 5.36 -7.78 8.33
CA TYR A 55 6.30 -6.99 7.53
C TYR A 55 7.51 -6.51 8.32
N GLY A 56 7.47 -6.59 9.65
CA GLY A 56 8.49 -6.05 10.52
C GLY A 56 8.25 -4.58 10.84
N LYS A 57 8.76 -4.19 12.01
CA LYS A 57 8.60 -2.84 12.55
C LYS A 57 9.17 -1.75 11.65
N GLU A 58 10.34 -1.98 11.05
CA GLU A 58 10.99 -0.99 10.18
C GLU A 58 10.13 -0.60 8.98
N ILE A 59 9.48 -1.58 8.34
CA ILE A 59 8.61 -1.33 7.19
C ILE A 59 7.36 -0.57 7.63
N CYS A 60 6.76 -0.97 8.75
CA CYS A 60 5.58 -0.31 9.29
C CYS A 60 5.88 1.14 9.70
N ASP A 61 7.02 1.38 10.36
CA ASP A 61 7.47 2.72 10.74
C ASP A 61 7.69 3.60 9.51
N ARG A 62 8.29 3.06 8.44
CA ARG A 62 8.48 3.79 7.18
C ARG A 62 7.17 4.16 6.50
N VAL A 63 6.19 3.26 6.49
CA VAL A 63 4.85 3.51 5.94
C VAL A 63 4.12 4.57 6.77
N ASN A 64 4.13 4.42 8.10
CA ASN A 64 3.49 5.34 9.03
C ASN A 64 4.09 6.75 8.95
N GLU A 65 5.42 6.87 8.83
CA GLU A 65 6.08 8.15 8.67
C GLU A 65 5.65 8.86 7.38
N ARG A 66 5.48 8.12 6.27
CA ARG A 66 4.92 8.72 5.05
C ARG A 66 3.48 9.18 5.20
N PHE A 67 2.63 8.41 5.86
CA PHE A 67 1.25 8.82 6.13
C PHE A 67 1.20 10.09 6.98
N ARG A 68 2.06 10.20 8.00
CA ARG A 68 2.18 11.39 8.85
C ARG A 68 2.55 12.63 8.04
N GLN A 69 3.51 12.50 7.12
CA GLN A 69 3.94 13.61 6.28
C GLN A 69 2.83 14.08 5.33
N VAL A 70 2.07 13.15 4.77
CA VAL A 70 0.90 13.47 3.93
C VAL A 70 -0.18 14.20 4.74
N GLU A 71 -0.42 13.78 5.97
CA GLU A 71 -1.39 14.44 6.85
C GLU A 71 -0.95 15.86 7.24
N VAL A 72 0.33 16.05 7.55
CA VAL A 72 0.92 17.38 7.80
C VAL A 72 0.77 18.28 6.57
N GLN A 73 1.10 17.79 5.38
CA GLN A 73 0.92 18.55 4.14
C GLN A 73 -0.54 18.96 3.95
N LYS A 74 -1.47 18.01 4.12
CA LYS A 74 -2.90 18.27 3.99
C LYS A 74 -3.37 19.39 4.93
N ARG A 75 -2.98 19.34 6.21
CA ARG A 75 -3.30 20.38 7.20
C ARG A 75 -2.73 21.75 6.82
N THR A 76 -1.49 21.79 6.34
CA THR A 76 -0.86 23.04 5.90
C THR A 76 -1.62 23.65 4.72
N TRP A 77 -2.02 22.84 3.74
CA TRP A 77 -2.84 23.30 2.61
C TRP A 77 -4.22 23.80 3.03
N GLU A 78 -4.87 23.13 3.98
CA GLU A 78 -6.16 23.56 4.55
C GLU A 78 -6.07 24.87 5.34
N THR A 79 -4.89 25.26 5.81
CA THR A 79 -4.69 26.51 6.58
C THR A 79 -4.45 27.73 5.67
N VAL A 80 -4.03 27.50 4.42
CA VAL A 80 -3.65 28.55 3.46
C VAL A 80 -4.79 28.92 2.51
N LEU A 81 -5.79 28.04 2.35
CA LEU A 81 -7.02 28.26 1.57
C LEU A 81 -8.14 28.83 2.42
#